data_AF-A0AAD7WAP0-F1
#
_entry.id   AF-A0AAD7WAP0-F1
#
_cell.length_a   1.000
_cell.length_b   1.000
_cell.length_c   1.000
_cell.angle_alpha   90.00
_cell.angle_beta   90.00
_cell.angle_gamma   90.00
#
_symmetry.space_group_name_H-M   'P 1'
#
loop_
_entity.id
_entity.type
_entity.pdbx_description
1 polymer ?
#
loop_
_entity_poly.entity_id
_entity_poly.type
_entity_poly.pdbx_seq_one_letter_code
_entity_poly.pdbx_strand_id
1 'polypeptide(L)'
;MNEVDFYEPFMDEPVTLPDKPHSEEEIVDFVNEHKRPTLRKLRAEDMFETWEDDVDGIHIVAFAEEEDPDGFEFLEVLKEVARDNTHNPDLSIVWIDPDDFPLLIPYWEKTFKLDLFKPQIGVVNVTDADSVWLDMPDDEDLPSAEELEDWIEDVLSGKVNTEDDDDDDDDDDDDDDDDDDDDDDDDDDDDDDDDDDNDDDDDDDDDDDDDDDDDDDDDDDDD
;
A
#
# COMPACT_ATOMS: atom_id res chain seq x y z
N MET A 1 1.99 -42.84 -12.63
CA MET A 1 0.79 -42.32 -11.93
C MET A 1 0.96 -40.82 -11.92
N ASN A 2 -0.09 -40.06 -12.22
CA ASN A 2 0.03 -38.61 -12.34
C ASN A 2 0.17 -38.03 -10.92
N GLU A 3 1.19 -37.22 -10.72
CA GLU A 3 1.45 -36.43 -9.52
C GLU A 3 0.83 -35.05 -9.69
N VAL A 4 0.32 -34.48 -8.60
CA VAL A 4 -0.18 -33.12 -8.55
C VAL A 4 0.66 -32.39 -7.52
N ASP A 5 1.39 -31.40 -8.00
CA ASP A 5 2.24 -30.53 -7.20
C ASP A 5 1.56 -29.16 -7.10
N PHE A 6 1.36 -28.67 -5.87
CA PHE A 6 0.83 -27.36 -5.58
C PHE A 6 1.99 -26.39 -5.33
N TYR A 7 1.99 -25.25 -6.03
CA TYR A 7 2.99 -24.20 -5.88
C TYR A 7 2.33 -23.01 -5.19
N GLU A 8 2.70 -22.76 -3.94
CA GLU A 8 2.36 -21.52 -3.26
C GLU A 8 3.13 -20.36 -3.93
N PRO A 9 2.50 -19.19 -4.12
CA PRO A 9 3.19 -18.00 -4.63
C PRO A 9 4.51 -17.73 -3.89
N PHE A 10 5.54 -17.40 -4.66
CA PHE A 10 6.87 -17.03 -4.16
C PHE A 10 7.68 -18.14 -3.44
N MET A 11 7.16 -19.37 -3.41
CA MET A 11 7.88 -20.54 -2.88
C MET A 11 8.63 -21.30 -3.98
N ASP A 12 9.85 -21.75 -3.66
CA ASP A 12 10.69 -22.51 -4.60
C ASP A 12 10.29 -24.00 -4.69
N GLU A 13 9.86 -24.58 -3.56
CA GLU A 13 9.49 -26.00 -3.48
C GLU A 13 7.96 -26.17 -3.46
N PRO A 14 7.41 -27.09 -4.27
CA PRO A 14 5.98 -27.37 -4.24
C PRO A 14 5.61 -28.31 -3.08
N VAL A 15 4.32 -28.29 -2.72
CA VAL A 15 3.71 -29.31 -1.86
C VAL A 15 3.01 -30.34 -2.74
N THR A 16 3.50 -31.58 -2.74
CA THR A 16 2.84 -32.67 -3.46
C THR A 16 1.61 -33.16 -2.70
N LEU A 17 0.46 -33.21 -3.37
CA LEU A 17 -0.78 -33.69 -2.74
C LEU A 17 -0.62 -35.13 -2.21
N PRO A 18 -1.03 -35.40 -0.96
CA PRO A 18 -0.97 -36.75 -0.39
C PRO A 18 -1.98 -37.69 -1.06
N ASP A 19 -1.73 -39.00 -0.96
CA ASP A 19 -2.64 -40.08 -1.34
C ASP A 19 -3.13 -40.13 -2.81
N LYS A 20 -2.54 -41.05 -3.61
CA LYS A 20 -2.93 -41.28 -5.02
C LYS A 20 -3.89 -42.45 -5.16
N PRO A 21 -4.85 -42.40 -6.13
CA PRO A 21 -5.18 -41.30 -7.04
C PRO A 21 -6.11 -40.26 -6.41
N HIS A 22 -5.96 -38.99 -6.79
CA HIS A 22 -6.77 -37.89 -6.28
C HIS A 22 -8.15 -37.80 -6.98
N SER A 23 -9.18 -37.57 -6.20
CA SER A 23 -10.51 -37.14 -6.63
C SER A 23 -10.58 -35.62 -6.79
N GLU A 24 -11.63 -35.12 -7.45
CA GLU A 24 -11.90 -33.68 -7.56
C GLU A 24 -12.06 -33.03 -6.18
N GLU A 25 -12.78 -33.69 -5.27
CA GLU A 25 -13.02 -33.22 -3.90
C GLU A 25 -11.70 -33.08 -3.11
N GLU A 26 -10.81 -34.08 -3.19
CA GLU A 26 -9.50 -34.03 -2.52
C GLU A 26 -8.61 -32.89 -3.05
N ILE A 27 -8.67 -32.59 -4.36
CA ILE A 27 -7.90 -31.47 -4.93
C ILE A 27 -8.50 -30.13 -4.46
N VAL A 28 -9.82 -30.00 -4.48
CA VAL A 28 -10.51 -28.77 -4.06
C VAL A 28 -10.29 -28.50 -2.57
N ASP A 29 -10.39 -29.53 -1.72
CA ASP A 29 -10.15 -29.41 -0.29
C ASP A 29 -8.71 -28.98 -0.01
N PHE A 30 -7.73 -29.57 -0.70
CA PHE A 30 -6.33 -29.21 -0.56
C PHE A 30 -6.06 -27.75 -0.98
N VAL A 31 -6.61 -27.30 -2.11
CA VAL A 31 -6.47 -25.91 -2.56
C VAL A 31 -7.14 -24.93 -1.60
N ASN A 32 -8.29 -25.29 -1.02
CA ASN A 32 -8.96 -24.44 -0.04
C ASN A 32 -8.19 -24.36 1.28
N GLU A 33 -7.56 -25.46 1.72
CA GLU A 33 -6.71 -25.49 2.92
C GLU A 33 -5.46 -24.61 2.77
N HIS A 34 -4.91 -24.52 1.56
CA HIS A 34 -3.71 -23.73 1.24
C HIS A 34 -4.07 -22.45 0.46
N LYS A 35 -5.31 -21.95 0.59
CA LYS A 35 -5.81 -20.82 -0.21
C LYS A 35 -5.06 -19.53 0.09
N ARG A 36 -4.65 -19.32 1.34
CA ARG A 36 -3.99 -18.09 1.81
C ARG A 36 -2.47 -18.29 1.78
N PRO A 37 -1.74 -17.63 0.86
CA PRO A 37 -0.29 -17.66 0.84
C PRO A 37 0.31 -16.80 1.95
N THR A 38 1.54 -17.12 2.29
CA THR A 38 2.37 -16.37 3.24
C THR A 38 2.72 -14.99 2.70
N LEU A 39 3.03 -14.91 1.39
CA LEU A 39 3.21 -13.66 0.65
C LEU A 39 2.26 -13.65 -0.55
N ARG A 40 1.41 -12.63 -0.65
CA ARG A 40 0.42 -12.49 -1.73
C ARG A 40 0.52 -11.11 -2.36
N LYS A 41 0.55 -11.05 -3.69
CA LYS A 41 0.50 -9.79 -4.44
C LYS A 41 -0.95 -9.32 -4.50
N LEU A 42 -1.21 -8.07 -4.14
CA LEU A 42 -2.49 -7.42 -4.39
C LEU A 42 -2.63 -7.14 -5.88
N ARG A 43 -3.70 -7.64 -6.52
CA ARG A 43 -3.92 -7.44 -7.96
C ARG A 43 -5.25 -6.77 -8.19
N ALA A 44 -5.34 -5.96 -9.25
CA ALA A 44 -6.56 -5.23 -9.55
C ALA A 44 -7.80 -6.14 -9.76
N GLU A 45 -7.59 -7.40 -10.17
CA GLU A 45 -8.67 -8.36 -10.42
C GLU A 45 -9.30 -8.94 -9.15
N ASP A 46 -8.56 -9.02 -8.04
CA ASP A 46 -8.97 -9.65 -6.79
C ASP A 46 -8.64 -8.82 -5.54
N MET A 47 -8.39 -7.52 -5.71
CA MET A 47 -8.04 -6.57 -4.65
C MET A 47 -9.03 -6.62 -3.49
N PHE A 48 -10.34 -6.59 -3.76
CA PHE A 48 -11.36 -6.65 -2.71
C PHE A 48 -11.38 -8.00 -1.99
N GLU A 49 -11.23 -9.11 -2.71
CA GLU A 49 -11.20 -10.44 -2.07
C GLU A 49 -9.95 -10.60 -1.19
N THR A 50 -8.81 -10.08 -1.64
CA THR A 50 -7.56 -10.10 -0.87
C THR A 50 -7.64 -9.21 0.37
N TRP A 51 -8.23 -8.02 0.23
CA TRP A 51 -8.37 -7.06 1.33
C TRP A 51 -9.45 -7.46 2.35
N GLU A 52 -10.51 -8.15 1.94
CA GLU A 52 -11.53 -8.70 2.86
C GLU A 52 -11.07 -9.98 3.59
N ASP A 53 -9.97 -10.60 3.15
CA ASP A 53 -9.38 -11.79 3.77
C ASP A 53 -8.31 -11.42 4.81
N ASP A 54 -8.70 -10.64 5.83
CA ASP A 54 -7.83 -10.21 6.93
C ASP A 54 -7.42 -11.36 7.87
N VAL A 55 -6.38 -11.10 8.67
CA VAL A 55 -5.95 -11.97 9.77
C VAL A 55 -6.22 -11.22 11.06
N ASP A 56 -7.20 -11.67 11.84
CA ASP A 56 -7.59 -11.07 13.12
C ASP A 56 -7.86 -9.54 13.06
N GLY A 57 -8.41 -9.05 11.94
CA GLY A 57 -8.75 -7.62 11.75
C GLY A 57 -7.60 -6.75 11.22
N ILE A 58 -6.45 -7.33 10.91
CA ILE A 58 -5.28 -6.61 10.38
C ILE A 58 -4.75 -7.22 9.09
N HIS A 59 -4.02 -6.40 8.32
CA HIS A 59 -3.11 -6.86 7.27
C HIS A 59 -1.69 -6.39 7.56
N ILE A 60 -0.70 -7.26 7.35
CA ILE A 60 0.68 -6.83 7.15
C ILE A 60 0.80 -6.44 5.68
N VAL A 61 1.08 -5.17 5.41
CA VAL A 61 1.14 -4.60 4.06
C VAL A 61 2.56 -4.18 3.75
N ALA A 62 3.07 -4.57 2.59
CA ALA A 62 4.36 -4.13 2.08
C ALA A 62 4.19 -3.42 0.74
N PHE A 63 4.67 -2.17 0.63
CA PHE A 63 4.78 -1.47 -0.64
C PHE A 63 6.19 -1.63 -1.19
N ALA A 64 6.29 -2.07 -2.45
CA ALA A 64 7.56 -2.13 -3.18
C ALA A 64 7.30 -2.17 -4.68
N GLU A 65 7.94 -1.28 -5.44
CA GLU A 65 7.92 -1.29 -6.90
C GLU A 65 8.87 -2.36 -7.42
N GLU A 66 8.37 -3.32 -8.22
CA GLU A 66 9.21 -4.42 -8.73
C GLU A 66 10.28 -3.93 -9.73
N GLU A 67 10.01 -2.82 -10.43
CA GLU A 67 10.90 -2.25 -11.44
C GLU A 67 11.98 -1.31 -10.87
N ASP A 68 11.81 -0.85 -9.63
CA ASP A 68 12.79 -0.05 -8.90
C ASP A 68 13.88 -0.94 -8.24
N PRO A 69 15.17 -0.57 -8.28
CA PRO A 69 16.23 -1.37 -7.66
C PRO A 69 16.05 -1.64 -6.16
N ASP A 70 15.61 -0.64 -5.40
CA ASP A 70 15.45 -0.74 -3.95
C ASP A 70 14.17 -1.51 -3.63
N GLY A 71 13.10 -1.27 -4.38
CA GLY A 71 11.87 -2.08 -4.34
C GLY A 71 12.11 -3.55 -4.65
N PHE A 72 12.93 -3.87 -5.67
CA PHE A 72 13.31 -5.23 -6.00
C PHE A 72 14.14 -5.89 -4.89
N GLU A 73 15.12 -5.19 -4.32
CA GLU A 73 15.93 -5.71 -3.21
C GLU A 73 15.06 -6.03 -1.99
N PHE A 74 14.17 -5.10 -1.61
CA PHE A 74 13.23 -5.31 -0.52
C PHE A 74 12.27 -6.48 -0.78
N LEU A 75 11.78 -6.62 -2.02
CA LEU A 75 10.93 -7.74 -2.41
C LEU A 75 11.65 -9.09 -2.27
N GLU A 76 12.95 -9.17 -2.56
CA GLU A 76 13.72 -10.40 -2.32
C GLU A 76 13.83 -10.73 -0.83
N VAL A 77 13.97 -9.73 0.04
CA VAL A 77 13.92 -9.91 1.50
C VAL A 77 12.54 -10.42 1.94
N LEU A 78 11.46 -9.83 1.43
CA LEU A 78 10.08 -10.30 1.72
C LEU A 78 9.88 -11.76 1.32
N LYS A 79 10.39 -12.17 0.15
CA LYS A 79 10.32 -13.56 -0.31
C LYS A 79 11.13 -14.49 0.58
N GLU A 80 12.31 -14.08 1.05
CA GLU A 80 13.12 -14.85 2.00
C GLU A 80 12.36 -15.08 3.31
N VAL A 81 11.86 -14.01 3.93
CA VAL A 81 11.09 -14.09 5.18
C VAL A 81 9.83 -14.94 5.02
N ALA A 82 9.11 -14.79 3.90
CA ALA A 82 7.93 -15.60 3.61
C ALA A 82 8.27 -17.09 3.46
N ARG A 83 9.39 -17.44 2.80
CA ARG A 83 9.83 -18.85 2.67
C ARG A 83 10.19 -19.45 4.02
N ASP A 84 10.89 -18.71 4.86
CA ASP A 84 11.31 -19.20 6.18
C ASP A 84 10.10 -19.37 7.12
N ASN A 85 9.06 -18.57 6.93
CA ASN A 85 7.84 -18.57 7.74
C ASN A 85 6.60 -19.21 7.08
N THR A 86 6.75 -19.91 5.95
CA THR A 86 5.63 -20.51 5.19
C THR A 86 4.73 -21.48 5.98
N HIS A 87 5.23 -21.98 7.10
CA HIS A 87 4.52 -22.91 7.98
C HIS A 87 3.63 -22.20 9.02
N ASN A 88 3.70 -20.87 9.11
CA ASN A 88 2.95 -20.07 10.07
C ASN A 88 1.59 -19.65 9.48
N PRO A 89 0.46 -20.25 9.91
CA PRO A 89 -0.85 -19.93 9.35
C PRO A 89 -1.35 -18.53 9.72
N ASP A 90 -0.75 -17.92 10.74
CA ASP A 90 -1.11 -16.58 11.23
C ASP A 90 -0.33 -15.48 10.49
N LEU A 91 0.63 -15.85 9.62
CA LEU A 91 1.39 -14.90 8.80
C LEU A 91 0.80 -14.83 7.38
N SER A 92 0.36 -13.63 6.97
CA SER A 92 0.06 -13.33 5.58
C SER A 92 0.42 -11.88 5.27
N ILE A 93 1.36 -11.68 4.35
CA ILE A 93 1.87 -10.39 3.92
C ILE A 93 1.24 -10.05 2.56
N VAL A 94 0.60 -8.89 2.48
CA VAL A 94 0.06 -8.32 1.24
C VAL A 94 1.12 -7.41 0.63
N TRP A 95 1.78 -7.87 -0.43
CA TRP A 95 2.65 -7.03 -1.24
C TRP A 95 1.82 -6.23 -2.25
N ILE A 96 2.01 -4.92 -2.25
CA ILE A 96 1.40 -3.99 -3.19
C ILE A 96 2.52 -3.34 -3.99
N ASP A 97 2.43 -3.50 -5.31
CA ASP A 97 3.23 -2.70 -6.23
C ASP A 97 2.47 -1.39 -6.51
N PRO A 98 2.99 -0.21 -6.11
CA PRO A 98 2.29 1.06 -6.31
C PRO A 98 1.93 1.33 -7.77
N ASP A 99 2.74 0.86 -8.72
CA ASP A 99 2.54 1.06 -10.15
C ASP A 99 1.32 0.31 -10.71
N ASP A 100 0.88 -0.76 -10.05
CA ASP A 100 -0.35 -1.45 -10.38
C ASP A 100 -1.60 -0.62 -10.02
N PHE A 101 -1.46 0.40 -9.16
CA PHE A 101 -2.55 1.20 -8.59
C PHE A 101 -2.26 2.72 -8.55
N PRO A 102 -1.95 3.36 -9.70
CA PRO A 102 -1.50 4.76 -9.73
C PRO A 102 -2.54 5.75 -9.18
N LEU A 103 -3.83 5.39 -9.21
CA LEU A 103 -4.91 6.22 -8.68
C LEU A 103 -5.05 6.15 -7.14
N LEU A 104 -4.47 5.13 -6.51
CA LEU A 104 -4.51 4.93 -5.06
C LEU A 104 -3.27 5.49 -4.35
N ILE A 105 -2.17 5.72 -5.05
CA ILE A 105 -0.94 6.29 -4.49
C ILE A 105 -1.22 7.56 -3.65
N PRO A 106 -1.90 8.61 -4.18
CA PRO A 106 -2.12 9.82 -3.39
C PRO A 106 -3.01 9.61 -2.17
N TYR A 107 -3.87 8.58 -2.20
CA TYR A 107 -4.71 8.21 -1.07
C TYR A 107 -3.89 7.53 0.01
N TRP A 108 -3.04 6.55 -0.34
CA TRP A 108 -2.19 5.84 0.61
C TRP A 108 -1.15 6.75 1.25
N GLU A 109 -0.44 7.58 0.46
CA GLU A 109 0.52 8.56 0.99
C GLU A 109 -0.15 9.50 2.00
N LYS A 110 -1.36 9.96 1.70
CA LYS A 110 -2.10 10.86 2.59
C LYS A 110 -2.62 10.14 3.85
N THR A 111 -3.12 8.92 3.69
CA THR A 111 -3.78 8.17 4.78
C THR A 111 -2.74 7.66 5.76
N PHE A 112 -1.68 7.05 5.24
CA PHE A 112 -0.63 6.40 6.03
C PHE A 112 0.57 7.32 6.29
N LYS A 113 0.58 8.55 5.74
CA LYS A 113 1.65 9.53 5.87
C LYS A 113 3.01 8.99 5.40
N LEU A 114 3.00 8.22 4.31
CA LEU A 114 4.18 7.56 3.73
C LEU A 114 4.66 8.24 2.47
N ASP A 115 5.91 7.93 2.11
CA ASP A 115 6.49 8.16 0.79
C ASP A 115 6.53 6.81 0.04
N LEU A 116 5.65 6.64 -0.96
CA LEU A 116 5.54 5.39 -1.73
C LEU A 116 6.55 5.28 -2.87
N PHE A 117 7.42 6.28 -3.06
CA PHE A 117 8.61 6.14 -3.90
C PHE A 117 9.69 5.26 -3.25
N LYS A 118 9.47 4.86 -2.00
CA LYS A 118 10.39 4.04 -1.20
C LYS A 118 9.68 2.78 -0.74
N PRO A 119 10.42 1.68 -0.51
CA PRO A 119 9.85 0.48 0.09
C PRO A 119 9.27 0.80 1.48
N GLN A 120 8.10 0.23 1.78
CA GLN A 120 7.42 0.39 3.07
C GLN A 120 6.91 -0.97 3.55
N ILE A 121 6.89 -1.21 4.85
CA ILE A 121 6.13 -2.32 5.44
C ILE A 121 5.47 -1.88 6.75
N GLY A 122 4.24 -2.28 6.95
CA GLY A 122 3.44 -1.87 8.08
C GLY A 122 2.28 -2.80 8.37
N VAL A 123 1.57 -2.50 9.45
CA VAL A 123 0.32 -3.14 9.85
C VAL A 123 -0.79 -2.14 9.58
N VAL A 124 -1.87 -2.59 8.95
CA VAL A 124 -3.07 -1.79 8.70
C VAL A 124 -4.28 -2.48 9.33
N ASN A 125 -5.01 -1.75 10.18
CA ASN A 125 -6.29 -2.19 10.72
C ASN A 125 -7.39 -1.97 9.66
N VAL A 126 -8.13 -3.03 9.33
CA VAL A 126 -9.16 -2.97 8.27
C VAL A 126 -10.42 -2.21 8.68
N THR A 127 -10.60 -1.94 9.97
CA THR A 127 -11.82 -1.34 10.53
C THR A 127 -11.86 0.18 10.39
N ASP A 128 -10.73 0.83 10.64
CA ASP A 128 -10.57 2.28 10.71
C ASP A 128 -9.43 2.82 9.82
N ALA A 129 -8.68 1.92 9.16
CA ALA A 129 -7.51 2.24 8.35
C ALA A 129 -6.37 2.87 9.15
N ASP A 130 -6.34 2.65 10.46
CA ASP A 130 -5.19 2.99 11.29
C ASP A 130 -4.00 2.09 10.97
N SER A 131 -2.78 2.59 11.16
CA SER A 131 -1.58 1.90 10.67
C SER A 131 -0.30 2.25 11.39
N VAL A 132 0.57 1.25 11.57
CA VAL A 132 1.94 1.39 12.09
C VAL A 132 2.92 0.88 11.05
N TRP A 133 4.01 1.61 10.83
CA TRP A 133 5.00 1.28 9.78
C TRP A 133 6.39 1.09 10.39
N LEU A 134 7.16 0.17 9.81
CA LEU A 134 8.55 -0.03 10.17
C LEU A 134 9.36 1.22 9.78
N ASP A 135 10.08 1.79 10.75
CA ASP A 135 10.94 2.94 10.52
C ASP A 135 12.16 2.55 9.68
N MET A 136 12.15 2.99 8.42
CA MET A 136 13.24 2.82 7.46
C MET A 136 13.73 4.22 7.06
N PRO A 137 14.75 4.76 7.74
CA PRO A 137 15.11 6.17 7.63
C PRO A 137 15.72 6.54 6.27
N ASP A 138 16.35 5.59 5.57
CA ASP A 138 17.01 5.80 4.28
C ASP A 138 16.89 4.56 3.38
N ASP A 139 16.90 4.76 2.05
CA ASP A 139 16.71 3.71 1.04
C ASP A 139 17.90 2.74 0.97
N GLU A 140 19.08 3.18 1.44
CA GLU A 140 20.28 2.33 1.53
C GLU A 140 20.28 1.44 2.80
N ASP A 141 19.31 1.61 3.69
CA ASP A 141 19.20 0.92 4.98
C ASP A 141 17.97 -0.01 5.01
N LEU A 142 17.74 -0.76 3.92
CA LEU A 142 16.73 -1.82 3.90
C LEU A 142 16.99 -2.86 5.00
N PRO A 143 15.94 -3.35 5.68
CA PRO A 143 16.11 -4.33 6.75
C PRO A 143 16.62 -5.65 6.16
N SER A 144 17.47 -6.33 6.92
CA SER A 144 17.76 -7.74 6.63
C SER A 144 16.55 -8.63 6.90
N ALA A 145 16.57 -9.86 6.36
CA ALA A 145 15.50 -10.82 6.61
C ALA A 145 15.31 -11.13 8.12
N GLU A 146 16.39 -11.15 8.90
CA GLU A 146 16.35 -11.36 10.37
C GLU A 146 15.67 -10.18 11.07
N GLU A 147 15.99 -8.94 10.70
CA GLU A 147 15.37 -7.74 11.29
C GLU A 147 13.89 -7.63 10.92
N LEU A 148 13.54 -7.99 9.69
CA LEU A 148 12.16 -8.01 9.23
C LEU A 148 11.34 -9.11 9.91
N GLU A 149 11.92 -10.30 10.08
CA GLU A 149 11.30 -11.41 10.82
C GLU A 149 11.06 -11.01 12.29
N ASP A 150 12.05 -10.45 12.98
CA ASP A 150 11.92 -9.97 14.36
C ASP A 150 10.76 -8.95 14.50
N TRP A 151 10.64 -8.01 13.55
CA TRP A 151 9.54 -7.04 13.57
C TRP A 151 8.18 -7.70 13.33
N ILE A 152 8.08 -8.65 12.40
CA ILE A 152 6.85 -9.41 12.15
C ILE A 152 6.47 -10.25 13.37
N GLU A 153 7.42 -10.88 14.08
CA GLU A 153 7.14 -11.58 15.33
C GLU A 153 6.57 -10.64 16.40
N ASP A 154 7.07 -9.41 16.47
CA ASP A 154 6.57 -8.40 17.39
C ASP A 154 5.14 -7.95 17.03
N VAL A 155 4.81 -7.85 15.73
CA VAL A 155 3.43 -7.64 15.24
C VAL A 155 2.53 -8.81 15.61
N LEU A 156 2.90 -10.04 15.28
CA LEU A 156 2.08 -11.23 15.54
C LEU A 156 1.90 -11.52 17.04
N SER A 157 2.84 -11.07 17.87
CA SER A 157 2.71 -11.16 19.33
C SER A 157 1.91 -10.01 19.95
N GLY A 158 1.48 -9.03 19.14
CA GLY A 158 0.72 -7.85 19.54
C GLY A 158 1.54 -6.78 20.25
N LYS A 159 2.88 -6.88 20.25
CA LYS A 159 3.76 -5.83 20.78
C LYS A 159 3.81 -4.61 19.87
N VAL A 160 3.67 -4.83 18.56
CA VAL A 160 3.43 -3.78 17.57
C VAL A 160 1.98 -3.90 17.16
N ASN A 161 1.19 -2.87 17.46
CA ASN A 161 -0.24 -2.81 17.14
C ASN A 161 -0.63 -1.35 16.88
N THR A 162 -1.74 -1.14 16.21
CA THR A 162 -2.24 0.20 15.85
C THR A 162 -2.85 0.95 17.03
N GLU A 163 -3.30 0.25 18.07
CA GLU A 163 -3.98 0.88 19.22
C GLU A 163 -3.02 1.66 20.15
N ASP A 164 -1.72 1.36 20.13
CA ASP A 164 -0.73 2.00 21.00
C ASP A 164 -0.21 3.37 20.48
N ASP A 165 -0.46 3.72 19.21
CA ASP A 165 -0.04 5.01 18.62
C ASP A 165 -1.04 6.16 18.91
N ASP A 166 -2.19 5.86 19.51
CA ASP A 166 -3.23 6.83 19.90
C ASP A 166 -2.97 7.54 21.26
N ASP A 167 -1.93 7.15 22.00
CA ASP A 167 -1.67 7.60 23.39
C ASP A 167 -0.77 8.86 23.49
N ASP A 168 -0.38 9.50 22.38
CA ASP A 168 0.62 10.59 22.34
C ASP A 168 0.04 11.98 21.94
N ASP A 169 -1.15 12.35 22.41
CA ASP A 169 -1.74 13.69 22.14
C ASP A 169 -2.60 14.26 23.31
N ASP A 170 -2.11 14.16 24.55
CA ASP A 170 -2.71 14.82 25.74
C ASP A 170 -1.64 15.53 26.61
N ASP A 171 -0.69 16.24 25.98
CA ASP A 171 0.04 17.31 26.68
C ASP A 171 -0.82 18.60 26.60
N ASP A 172 -1.73 18.71 27.58
CA ASP A 172 -2.37 19.96 28.00
C ASP A 172 -1.29 21.00 28.35
N ASP A 173 -0.82 21.76 27.35
CA ASP A 173 -0.16 23.05 27.54
C ASP A 173 -1.22 24.09 27.98
N ASP A 174 -1.75 23.90 29.20
CA ASP A 174 -2.37 24.95 30.01
C ASP A 174 -1.25 25.91 30.50
N ASP A 175 -0.65 26.66 29.56
CA ASP A 175 0.12 27.87 29.88
C ASP A 175 -0.88 29.01 30.12
N ASP A 176 -1.53 28.96 31.29
CA ASP A 176 -2.11 30.11 31.99
C ASP A 176 -0.97 31.08 32.39
N ASP A 177 -0.41 31.79 31.40
CA ASP A 177 0.35 33.02 31.66
C ASP A 177 -0.62 34.20 31.68
N ASP A 178 -1.25 34.35 32.84
CA ASP A 178 -1.74 35.62 33.37
C ASP A 178 -0.58 36.64 33.37
N ASP A 179 -0.52 37.51 32.36
CA ASP A 179 0.12 38.82 32.49
C ASP A 179 -0.81 39.89 31.94
N ASP A 180 -1.57 40.46 32.88
CA ASP A 180 -2.12 41.81 32.83
C ASP A 180 -1.02 42.80 32.39
N ASP A 181 -1.26 43.55 31.33
CA ASP A 181 -0.95 44.98 31.33
C ASP A 181 -1.83 45.72 30.31
N ASP A 182 -2.77 46.49 30.88
CA ASP A 182 -3.46 47.61 30.27
C ASP A 182 -2.46 48.53 29.54
N ASP A 183 -2.81 48.98 28.33
CA ASP A 183 -2.82 50.42 28.05
C ASP A 183 -3.63 50.72 26.78
N ASP A 184 -4.65 51.54 27.01
CA ASP A 184 -5.44 52.28 26.04
C ASP A 184 -4.55 53.02 25.02
N ASP A 185 -4.98 53.08 23.77
CA ASP A 185 -5.18 54.37 23.11
C ASP A 185 -6.07 54.22 21.87
N ASP A 186 -7.23 54.87 21.98
CA ASP A 186 -8.13 55.27 20.91
C ASP A 186 -7.41 56.03 19.79
N ASP A 187 -7.88 55.86 18.55
CA ASP A 187 -8.21 56.93 17.58
C ASP A 187 -8.48 56.22 16.25
N ASP A 188 -9.74 55.88 15.96
CA ASP A 188 -10.72 56.73 15.25
C ASP A 188 -10.32 57.13 13.82
N ASP A 189 -11.31 56.92 12.95
CA ASP A 189 -11.60 57.67 11.74
C ASP A 189 -10.66 57.47 10.54
N ASP A 190 -11.12 57.35 9.31
CA ASP A 190 -12.42 57.16 8.64
C ASP A 190 -12.02 57.29 7.15
N ASP A 191 -12.93 56.93 6.27
CA ASP A 191 -13.00 57.44 4.89
C ASP A 191 -11.90 56.98 3.91
N ASP A 192 -12.17 56.63 2.67
CA ASP A 192 -13.38 56.46 1.87
C ASP A 192 -12.81 56.15 0.47
N ASP A 193 -13.67 55.61 -0.40
CA ASP A 193 -13.65 55.85 -1.85
C ASP A 193 -12.45 55.32 -2.66
N ASP A 194 -12.61 54.78 -3.84
CA ASP A 194 -13.71 54.39 -4.70
C ASP A 194 -12.97 53.85 -5.95
N ASP A 195 -13.70 53.16 -6.81
CA ASP A 195 -13.48 53.18 -8.26
C ASP A 195 -12.14 52.63 -8.80
N ASP A 196 -12.19 51.49 -9.49
CA ASP A 196 -12.58 51.56 -10.89
C ASP A 196 -12.60 50.17 -11.54
N ASP A 197 -13.70 49.94 -12.23
CA ASP A 197 -13.92 48.92 -13.23
C ASP A 197 -12.72 48.78 -14.17
N ASN A 198 -12.40 47.53 -14.52
CA ASN A 198 -11.90 47.27 -15.85
C ASN A 198 -12.62 46.02 -16.38
N ASP A 199 -13.84 46.30 -16.81
CA ASP A 199 -14.55 45.63 -17.90
C ASP A 199 -13.62 45.39 -19.11
N ASP A 200 -14.01 44.34 -19.85
CA ASP A 200 -13.88 44.18 -21.29
C ASP A 200 -12.47 44.10 -21.92
N ASP A 201 -12.14 42.91 -22.43
CA ASP A 201 -12.17 42.64 -23.88
C ASP A 201 -11.90 41.12 -24.04
N ASP A 202 -12.90 40.31 -24.37
CA ASP A 202 -13.46 40.08 -25.72
C ASP A 202 -12.50 39.32 -26.67
N ASP A 203 -13.15 38.40 -27.37
CA ASP A 203 -12.86 37.96 -28.74
C ASP A 203 -11.69 36.98 -28.91
N ASP A 204 -12.00 35.73 -29.22
CA ASP A 204 -12.15 35.24 -30.61
C ASP A 204 -10.88 34.41 -30.90
N ASP A 205 -10.85 33.34 -31.65
CA ASP A 205 -11.78 32.71 -32.57
C ASP A 205 -11.11 31.36 -32.90
N ASP A 206 -11.95 30.39 -33.23
CA ASP A 206 -11.84 29.48 -34.39
C ASP A 206 -10.51 28.82 -34.82
N ASP A 207 -10.68 27.53 -35.11
CA ASP A 207 -10.31 26.81 -36.33
C ASP A 207 -9.83 25.41 -35.90
N ASP A 208 -10.71 24.40 -35.95
CA ASP A 208 -11.07 23.61 -37.15
C ASP A 208 -9.83 23.13 -37.93
N ASP A 209 -9.75 21.79 -38.04
CA ASP A 209 -9.12 20.95 -39.08
C ASP A 209 -8.96 19.57 -38.39
N ASP A 210 -9.93 18.65 -38.44
CA ASP A 210 -10.44 17.95 -39.64
C ASP A 210 -9.30 17.66 -40.64
N ASP A 211 -8.86 16.40 -40.65
CA ASP A 211 -8.51 15.62 -41.85
C ASP A 211 -8.05 14.23 -41.34
N ASP A 212 -8.85 13.18 -41.54
CA ASP A 212 -8.88 12.36 -42.76
C ASP A 212 -7.60 11.50 -42.82
N ASP A 213 -7.70 10.21 -42.50
CA ASP A 213 -8.13 9.12 -43.40
C ASP A 213 -6.89 8.33 -43.85
N ASP A 214 -7.18 7.13 -44.35
CA ASP A 214 -6.35 6.16 -45.05
C ASP A 214 -5.52 5.22 -44.16
N ASP A 215 -5.99 4.00 -43.93
CA ASP A 215 -6.11 2.85 -44.87
C ASP A 215 -4.77 2.18 -45.21
N ASP A 216 -4.93 0.89 -45.49
CA ASP A 216 -4.02 -0.11 -46.05
C ASP A 216 -3.24 -0.93 -45.01
N ASP A 217 -3.71 -2.14 -44.71
CA ASP A 217 -3.51 -3.36 -45.53
C ASP A 217 -2.02 -3.57 -45.85
N ASP A 218 -1.42 -4.61 -45.25
CA ASP A 218 -1.06 -5.75 -46.07
C ASP A 218 -0.63 -6.94 -45.20
N ASP A 219 -1.18 -8.09 -45.60
CA ASP A 219 -0.71 -9.43 -45.33
C ASP A 219 0.82 -9.54 -45.49
N ASP A 220 1.44 -10.40 -44.68
CA ASP A 220 2.35 -11.39 -45.24
C ASP A 220 2.46 -12.59 -44.27
N ASP A 221 1.77 -13.66 -44.66
CA ASP A 221 2.24 -15.03 -44.52
C ASP A 221 3.73 -15.10 -44.91
N ASP A 222 4.59 -15.74 -44.11
CA ASP A 222 5.49 -16.76 -44.65
C ASP A 222 6.24 -17.54 -43.55
N ASP A 223 6.07 -18.87 -43.66
CA ASP A 223 6.91 -20.02 -43.23
C ASP A 223 7.17 -20.35 -41.74
#